data_AF-A0A957AKC8-F1
#
_entry.id   AF-A0A957AKC8-F1
#
_cell.length_a   1.000
_cell.length_b   1.000
_cell.length_c   1.000
_cell.angle_alpha   90.00
_cell.angle_beta   90.00
_cell.angle_gamma   90.00
#
_symmetry.space_group_name_H-M   'P 1'
#
loop_
_entity.id
_entity.type
_entity.pdbx_description
1 polymer ?
#
loop_
_entity_poly.entity_id
_entity_poly.type
_entity_poly.pdbx_seq_one_letter_code
_entity_poly.pdbx_strand_id
1 'polypeptide(L)'
;MMGTLNQKVLSAEVGLLLGYLARKVLGQYDLTLLGREPVSAGKLYYVEPNIRAAEHLLGLPRNDFRMWLALHEVTHAFEFEAHPWLREHFNAMLERYFGFLKEDAQHLRATGFNGLRTYVDRIREGTGESGSWLESIMSPEQRQLFTEMQATMCIIEGYSNHVMNAVGRTLLPNYELISRRFSERQQNRTQADRLLAKLTGLDVKMEQYRLGEEFIDAVVKARGHDFARRVWDGPDSLPTMAEIRQPQRWLDRMDGRDIRRSTRPSVLASSRS
;
A
#
# COMPACT_ATOMS: atom_id res chain seq x y z
N MET A 1 38.14 -9.65 9.65
CA MET A 1 38.00 -8.19 9.86
C MET A 1 37.07 -7.52 8.84
N MET A 2 37.11 -7.87 7.54
CA MET A 2 36.19 -7.29 6.54
C MET A 2 34.70 -7.65 6.75
N GLY A 3 34.38 -8.86 7.22
CA GLY A 3 32.99 -9.27 7.47
C GLY A 3 32.30 -8.50 8.62
N THR A 4 33.03 -8.18 9.68
CA THR A 4 32.51 -7.41 10.82
C THR A 4 32.41 -5.92 10.53
N LEU A 5 33.28 -5.38 9.67
CA LEU A 5 33.21 -3.99 9.22
C LEU A 5 31.98 -3.78 8.30
N ASN A 6 31.73 -4.71 7.39
CA ASN A 6 30.58 -4.66 6.48
C ASN A 6 29.24 -4.80 7.23
N GLN A 7 29.20 -5.64 8.27
CA GLN A 7 28.04 -5.77 9.14
C GLN A 7 27.76 -4.49 9.95
N LYS A 8 28.80 -3.82 10.47
CA LYS A 8 28.65 -2.56 11.22
C LYS A 8 28.14 -1.41 10.35
N VAL A 9 28.64 -1.30 9.13
CA VAL A 9 28.18 -0.28 8.16
C VAL A 9 26.71 -0.54 7.80
N LEU A 10 26.36 -1.79 7.47
CA LEU A 10 24.97 -2.16 7.17
C LEU A 10 24.03 -1.87 8.35
N SER A 11 24.42 -2.23 9.57
CA SER A 11 23.61 -1.93 10.76
C SER A 11 23.46 -0.43 11.02
N ALA A 12 24.49 0.37 10.74
CA ALA A 12 24.42 1.82 10.85
C ALA A 12 23.51 2.44 9.79
N GLU A 13 23.54 1.95 8.55
CA GLU A 13 22.64 2.36 7.48
C GLU A 13 21.17 2.03 7.84
N VAL A 14 20.90 0.81 8.30
CA VAL A 14 19.56 0.40 8.77
C VAL A 14 19.11 1.26 9.96
N GLY A 15 20.00 1.54 10.92
CA GLY A 15 19.70 2.39 12.07
C GLY A 15 19.40 3.84 11.68
N LEU A 16 20.13 4.40 10.72
CA LEU A 16 19.88 5.74 10.18
C LEU A 16 18.53 5.82 9.44
N LEU A 17 18.21 4.80 8.63
CA LEU A 17 16.93 4.69 7.94
C LEU A 17 15.77 4.59 8.95
N LEU A 18 15.90 3.73 9.96
CA LEU A 18 14.89 3.57 11.01
C LEU A 18 14.70 4.86 11.83
N GLY A 19 15.79 5.54 12.21
CA GLY A 19 15.73 6.82 12.91
C GLY A 19 15.19 7.97 12.05
N TYR A 20 15.34 7.89 10.73
CA TYR A 20 14.69 8.81 9.81
C TYR A 20 13.17 8.57 9.75
N LEU A 21 12.75 7.31 9.57
CA LEU A 21 11.34 6.91 9.54
C LEU A 21 10.61 7.27 10.84
N ALA A 22 11.22 7.02 12.00
CA ALA A 22 10.63 7.32 13.31
C ALA A 22 10.22 8.80 13.49
N ARG A 23 10.84 9.73 12.75
CA ARG A 23 10.52 11.18 12.79
C ARG A 23 9.43 11.60 11.81
N LYS A 24 8.99 10.72 10.93
CA LYS A 24 8.03 11.01 9.84
C LYS A 24 6.65 10.40 10.08
N VAL A 25 6.60 9.30 10.83
CA VAL A 25 5.41 8.54 11.18
C VAL A 25 4.49 9.37 12.06
N LEU A 26 3.25 9.60 11.64
CA LEU A 26 2.26 10.35 12.41
C LEU A 26 1.39 9.39 13.24
N GLY A 27 1.09 8.20 12.70
CA GLY A 27 0.24 7.20 13.33
C GLY A 27 0.67 5.76 13.05
N GLN A 28 -0.15 4.83 13.50
CA GLN A 28 0.08 3.40 13.41
C GLN A 28 0.07 2.92 11.94
N TYR A 29 -0.85 3.44 11.14
CA TYR A 29 -1.06 2.96 9.77
C TYR A 29 -0.13 3.55 8.71
N ASP A 30 0.64 4.60 9.05
CA ASP A 30 1.70 5.14 8.20
C ASP A 30 2.85 4.12 7.92
N LEU A 31 3.03 3.11 8.80
CA LEU A 31 4.11 2.12 8.72
C LEU A 31 3.71 0.68 9.00
N THR A 32 2.48 0.36 9.45
CA THR A 32 2.10 -1.05 9.72
C THR A 32 2.08 -1.94 8.48
N LEU A 33 2.25 -1.36 7.29
CA LEU A 33 2.56 -2.09 6.07
C LEU A 33 4.00 -2.70 6.06
N LEU A 34 4.81 -2.45 7.09
CA LEU A 34 6.18 -2.98 7.22
C LEU A 34 6.41 -3.74 8.53
N GLY A 35 5.39 -3.86 9.40
CA GLY A 35 5.53 -4.42 10.75
C GLY A 35 4.74 -5.71 10.96
N ARG A 36 5.44 -6.77 11.39
CA ARG A 36 4.84 -8.02 11.90
C ARG A 36 4.28 -7.90 13.33
N GLU A 37 4.28 -6.71 13.93
CA GLU A 37 3.85 -6.60 15.32
C GLU A 37 2.35 -6.87 15.46
N PRO A 38 1.94 -7.72 16.42
CA PRO A 38 0.56 -7.85 16.79
C PRO A 38 0.19 -6.55 17.49
N VAL A 39 -0.34 -5.58 16.75
CA VAL A 39 -1.11 -4.54 17.41
C VAL A 39 -2.25 -5.27 18.11
N SER A 40 -2.29 -5.19 19.43
CA SER A 40 -3.44 -5.72 20.17
C SER A 40 -4.68 -5.06 19.58
N ALA A 41 -5.57 -5.87 18.99
CA ALA A 41 -6.79 -5.37 18.35
C ALA A 41 -7.50 -4.35 19.26
N GLY A 42 -8.00 -3.27 18.67
CA GLY A 42 -8.68 -2.21 19.40
C GLY A 42 -7.78 -1.18 20.10
N LYS A 43 -6.50 -1.05 19.73
CA LYS A 43 -5.65 0.07 20.16
C LYS A 43 -5.04 0.81 18.97
N LEU A 44 -5.00 2.14 19.06
CA LEU A 44 -4.36 3.04 18.12
C LEU A 44 -3.26 3.83 18.84
N TYR A 45 -2.10 3.95 18.19
CA TYR A 45 -0.99 4.75 18.68
C TYR A 45 -0.78 5.98 17.81
N TYR A 46 -0.43 7.09 18.47
CA TYR A 46 -0.19 8.38 17.83
C TYR A 46 1.16 8.91 18.29
N VAL A 47 1.98 9.39 17.35
CA VAL A 47 3.29 9.96 17.67
C VAL A 47 3.14 11.47 17.88
N GLU A 48 2.71 11.88 19.07
CA GLU A 48 2.38 13.28 19.39
C GLU A 48 3.44 14.30 18.96
N PRO A 49 4.76 14.07 19.15
CA PRO A 49 5.77 15.02 18.69
C PRO A 49 5.73 15.25 17.18
N ASN A 50 5.49 14.21 16.39
CA ASN A 50 5.44 14.30 14.93
C ASN A 50 4.14 14.96 14.47
N ILE A 51 3.03 14.66 15.15
CA ILE A 51 1.72 15.30 14.93
C ILE A 51 1.83 16.81 15.19
N ARG A 52 2.44 17.22 16.30
CA ARG A 52 2.65 18.64 16.61
C ARG A 52 3.54 19.33 15.57
N ALA A 53 4.61 18.67 15.14
CA ALA A 53 5.47 19.20 14.08
C ALA A 53 4.69 19.36 12.76
N ALA A 54 3.81 18.41 12.41
CA ALA A 54 2.93 18.47 11.25
C ALA A 54 1.91 19.62 11.35
N GLU A 55 1.28 19.79 12.52
CA GLU A 55 0.34 20.90 12.80
C GLU A 55 0.98 22.25 12.50
N HIS A 56 2.19 22.48 13.03
CA HIS A 56 2.91 23.72 12.83
C HIS A 56 3.37 23.91 11.38
N LEU A 57 3.95 22.87 10.77
CA LEU A 57 4.46 22.93 9.40
C LEU A 57 3.34 23.24 8.39
N LEU A 58 2.17 22.64 8.59
CA LEU A 58 1.03 22.78 7.69
C LEU A 58 0.06 23.88 8.11
N GLY A 59 0.29 24.55 9.25
CA GLY A 59 -0.58 25.60 9.79
C GLY A 59 -2.03 25.17 9.96
N LEU A 60 -2.27 23.92 10.37
CA LEU A 60 -3.62 23.33 10.45
C LEU A 60 -4.28 23.58 11.82
N PRO A 61 -5.62 23.72 11.88
CA PRO A 61 -6.34 23.80 13.15
C PRO A 61 -6.12 22.52 13.96
N ARG A 62 -5.60 22.66 15.18
CA ARG A 62 -5.14 21.54 16.02
C ARG A 62 -6.22 20.46 16.23
N ASN A 63 -7.42 20.85 16.65
CA ASN A 63 -8.48 19.90 16.98
C ASN A 63 -8.99 19.16 15.74
N ASP A 64 -9.28 19.91 14.67
CA ASP A 64 -9.75 19.34 13.41
C ASP A 64 -8.71 18.41 12.78
N PHE A 65 -7.42 18.78 12.81
CA PHE A 65 -6.34 17.93 12.30
C PHE A 65 -6.20 16.64 13.08
N ARG A 66 -6.24 16.70 14.42
CA ARG A 66 -6.15 15.49 15.26
C ARG A 66 -7.37 14.58 15.07
N MET A 67 -8.56 15.15 14.94
CA MET A 67 -9.77 14.37 14.66
C MET A 67 -9.71 13.77 13.25
N TRP A 68 -9.25 14.52 12.25
CA TRP A 68 -9.00 14.00 10.90
C TRP A 68 -8.02 12.83 10.93
N LEU A 69 -6.89 12.96 11.64
CA LEU A 69 -5.92 11.88 11.80
C LEU A 69 -6.53 10.69 12.54
N ALA A 70 -7.33 10.93 13.58
CA ALA A 70 -8.00 9.85 14.30
C ALA A 70 -8.98 9.08 13.40
N LEU A 71 -9.77 9.79 12.60
CA LEU A 71 -10.66 9.17 11.61
C LEU A 71 -9.88 8.37 10.57
N HIS A 72 -8.76 8.88 10.09
CA HIS A 72 -7.87 8.19 9.16
C HIS A 72 -7.36 6.87 9.76
N GLU A 73 -6.79 6.91 10.96
CA GLU A 73 -6.26 5.72 11.65
C GLU A 73 -7.36 4.69 11.96
N VAL A 74 -8.55 5.14 12.39
CA VAL A 74 -9.69 4.25 12.66
C VAL A 74 -10.19 3.58 11.37
N THR A 75 -10.17 4.30 10.24
CA THR A 75 -10.63 3.74 8.96
C THR A 75 -9.74 2.60 8.52
N HIS A 76 -8.42 2.77 8.54
CA HIS A 76 -7.49 1.67 8.26
C HIS A 76 -7.57 0.55 9.29
N ALA A 77 -7.71 0.87 10.58
CA ALA A 77 -7.91 -0.16 11.59
C ALA A 77 -9.14 -1.01 11.30
N PHE A 78 -10.24 -0.37 10.92
CA PHE A 78 -11.45 -1.07 10.54
C PHE A 78 -11.22 -1.96 9.31
N GLU A 79 -10.55 -1.48 8.26
CA GLU A 79 -10.24 -2.28 7.07
C GLU A 79 -9.45 -3.56 7.42
N PHE A 80 -8.41 -3.45 8.25
CA PHE A 80 -7.58 -4.59 8.64
C PHE A 80 -8.22 -5.51 9.70
N GLU A 81 -9.01 -4.97 10.63
CA GLU A 81 -9.66 -5.75 11.69
C GLU A 81 -10.97 -6.41 11.20
N ALA A 82 -11.75 -5.73 10.36
CA ALA A 82 -12.98 -6.28 9.80
C ALA A 82 -12.71 -7.35 8.73
N HIS A 83 -11.52 -7.35 8.13
CA HIS A 83 -11.13 -8.28 7.07
C HIS A 83 -9.82 -9.01 7.41
N PRO A 84 -9.85 -10.03 8.29
CA PRO A 84 -8.65 -10.71 8.78
C PRO A 84 -7.73 -11.26 7.67
N TRP A 85 -8.32 -11.69 6.56
CA TRP A 85 -7.60 -12.20 5.39
C TRP A 85 -6.64 -11.16 4.78
N LEU A 86 -6.93 -9.85 4.92
CA LEU A 86 -6.14 -8.78 4.32
C LEU A 86 -4.72 -8.78 4.89
N ARG A 87 -4.59 -8.97 6.21
CA ARG A 87 -3.31 -9.05 6.89
C ARG A 87 -2.51 -10.27 6.44
N GLU A 88 -3.15 -11.43 6.36
CA GLU A 88 -2.52 -12.67 5.90
C GLU A 88 -2.03 -12.55 4.45
N HIS A 89 -2.89 -12.04 3.57
CA HIS A 89 -2.58 -11.83 2.16
C HIS A 89 -1.42 -10.86 1.97
N PHE A 90 -1.45 -9.73 2.68
CA PHE A 90 -0.40 -8.73 2.59
C PHE A 90 0.95 -9.25 3.13
N ASN A 91 0.93 -9.97 4.25
CA ASN A 91 2.13 -10.62 4.79
C ASN A 91 2.69 -11.68 3.83
N ALA A 92 1.84 -12.47 3.18
CA ALA A 92 2.28 -13.46 2.18
C ALA A 92 2.95 -12.78 0.98
N MET A 93 2.43 -11.63 0.53
CA MET A 93 3.08 -10.83 -0.51
C MET A 93 4.46 -10.30 -0.08
N LEU A 94 4.56 -9.75 1.15
CA LEU A 94 5.83 -9.30 1.70
C LEU A 94 6.85 -10.43 1.83
N GLU A 95 6.44 -11.61 2.30
CA GLU A 95 7.31 -12.78 2.42
C GLU A 95 7.87 -13.22 1.08
N ARG A 96 7.03 -13.26 0.03
CA ARG A 96 7.47 -13.53 -1.35
C ARG A 96 8.45 -12.47 -1.83
N TYR A 97 8.18 -11.20 -1.55
CA TYR A 97 9.04 -10.09 -1.94
C TYR A 97 10.42 -10.16 -1.26
N PHE A 98 10.47 -10.44 0.04
CA PHE A 98 11.74 -10.66 0.74
C PHE A 98 12.48 -11.92 0.26
N GLY A 99 11.75 -12.96 -0.15
CA GLY A 99 12.31 -14.12 -0.84
C GLY A 99 13.10 -13.72 -2.08
N PHE A 100 12.47 -12.92 -2.96
CA PHE A 100 13.12 -12.38 -4.15
C PHE A 100 14.34 -11.52 -3.86
N LEU A 101 14.25 -10.60 -2.87
CA LEU A 101 15.41 -9.78 -2.47
C LEU A 101 16.59 -10.64 -1.97
N LYS A 102 16.30 -11.74 -1.27
CA LYS A 102 17.32 -12.68 -0.80
C LYS A 102 17.98 -13.42 -1.96
N GLU A 103 17.20 -13.87 -2.93
CA GLU A 103 17.69 -14.54 -4.15
C GLU A 103 18.57 -13.59 -4.98
N ASP A 104 18.12 -12.36 -5.20
CA ASP A 104 18.88 -11.33 -5.92
C ASP A 104 20.22 -11.04 -5.22
N ALA A 105 20.22 -10.91 -3.89
CA ALA A 105 21.43 -10.72 -3.10
C ALA A 105 22.39 -11.93 -3.18
N GLN A 106 21.86 -13.15 -3.24
CA GLN A 106 22.66 -14.37 -3.42
C GLN A 106 23.28 -14.44 -4.82
N HIS A 107 22.49 -14.13 -5.87
CA HIS A 107 22.97 -14.05 -7.24
C HIS A 107 24.07 -13.00 -7.38
N LEU A 108 23.89 -11.80 -6.83
CA LEU A 108 24.90 -10.74 -6.88
C LEU A 108 26.21 -11.18 -6.19
N ARG A 109 26.12 -11.82 -5.03
CA ARG A 109 27.29 -12.36 -4.32
C ARG A 109 28.00 -13.46 -5.10
N ALA A 110 27.26 -14.32 -5.80
CA ALA A 110 27.82 -15.42 -6.58
C ALA A 110 28.52 -14.92 -7.86
N THR A 111 28.04 -13.83 -8.45
CA THR A 111 28.51 -13.33 -9.76
C THR A 111 29.63 -12.29 -9.65
N GLY A 112 29.87 -11.73 -8.46
CA GLY A 112 30.95 -10.77 -8.20
C GLY A 112 30.87 -9.49 -9.06
N PHE A 113 32.02 -8.86 -9.34
CA PHE A 113 32.10 -7.64 -10.16
C PHE A 113 31.52 -7.81 -11.58
N ASN A 114 31.50 -9.02 -12.13
CA ASN A 114 30.89 -9.29 -13.44
C ASN A 114 29.36 -9.17 -13.38
N GLY A 115 28.72 -9.60 -12.29
CA GLY A 115 27.27 -9.42 -12.11
C GLY A 115 26.86 -7.96 -12.03
N LEU A 116 27.68 -7.14 -11.38
CA LEU A 116 27.46 -5.68 -11.31
C LEU A 116 27.56 -5.03 -12.70
N ARG A 117 28.48 -5.50 -13.55
CA ARG A 117 28.64 -4.99 -14.92
C ARG A 117 27.45 -5.37 -15.81
N THR A 118 27.00 -6.63 -15.77
CA THR A 118 25.78 -7.07 -16.46
C THR A 118 24.54 -6.33 -15.98
N TYR A 119 24.47 -6.00 -14.69
CA TYR A 119 23.38 -5.19 -14.11
C TYR A 119 23.38 -3.75 -14.64
N VAL A 120 24.56 -3.11 -14.71
CA VAL A 120 24.72 -1.77 -15.27
C VAL A 120 24.41 -1.73 -16.77
N ASP A 121 24.82 -2.76 -17.52
CA ASP A 121 24.54 -2.86 -18.96
C ASP A 121 23.03 -2.98 -19.23
N ARG A 122 22.29 -3.78 -18.45
CA ARG A 122 20.80 -3.84 -18.53
C ARG A 122 20.12 -2.51 -18.23
N ILE A 123 20.63 -1.74 -17.26
CA ILE A 123 20.10 -0.41 -16.95
C ILE A 123 20.26 0.53 -18.15
N ARG A 124 21.44 0.48 -18.80
CA ARG A 124 21.76 1.33 -19.94
C ARG A 124 20.94 0.99 -21.19
N GLU A 125 20.59 -0.27 -21.37
CA GLU A 125 19.74 -0.73 -22.46
C GLU A 125 18.24 -0.46 -22.21
N GLY A 126 17.81 -0.38 -20.95
CA GLY A 126 16.43 -0.17 -20.53
C GLY A 126 15.97 1.29 -20.38
N THR A 127 16.83 2.28 -20.66
CA THR A 127 16.48 3.72 -20.57
C THR A 127 15.68 4.20 -21.79
N GLY A 128 14.44 3.73 -21.92
CA GLY A 128 13.35 4.40 -22.65
C GLY A 128 12.42 5.09 -21.65
N GLU A 129 11.89 6.25 -22.01
CA GLU A 129 11.22 7.24 -21.15
C GLU A 129 10.27 6.70 -20.07
N SER A 130 10.35 7.33 -18.89
CA SER A 130 9.37 7.30 -17.79
C SER A 130 9.25 6.00 -16.97
N GLY A 131 10.00 5.93 -15.86
CA GLY A 131 9.66 5.11 -14.69
C GLY A 131 9.96 3.60 -14.75
N SER A 132 10.37 3.06 -15.90
CA SER A 132 10.44 1.61 -16.16
C SER A 132 11.84 0.99 -16.05
N TRP A 133 12.80 1.58 -15.33
CA TRP A 133 14.11 0.94 -15.15
C TRP A 133 14.05 -0.17 -14.10
N LEU A 134 13.29 0.04 -13.01
CA LEU A 134 13.12 -0.95 -11.93
C LEU A 134 12.36 -2.18 -12.45
N GLU A 135 11.27 -1.96 -13.18
CA GLU A 135 10.46 -3.03 -13.76
C GLU A 135 11.23 -3.82 -14.82
N SER A 136 12.12 -3.21 -15.59
CA SER A 136 12.91 -3.90 -16.64
C SER A 136 13.94 -4.88 -16.07
N ILE A 137 14.33 -4.69 -14.81
CA ILE A 137 15.31 -5.54 -14.13
C ILE A 137 14.62 -6.70 -13.38
N MET A 138 13.34 -6.51 -13.03
CA MET A 138 12.54 -7.51 -12.33
C MET A 138 12.21 -8.72 -13.20
N SER A 139 12.20 -9.91 -12.58
CA SER A 139 11.63 -11.11 -13.18
C SER A 139 10.12 -10.92 -13.43
N PRO A 140 9.50 -11.70 -14.34
CA PRO A 140 8.05 -11.68 -14.55
C PRO A 140 7.26 -11.90 -13.25
N GLU A 141 7.72 -12.83 -12.40
CA GLU A 141 7.10 -13.16 -11.11
C GLU A 141 7.23 -12.03 -10.09
N GLN A 142 8.41 -11.39 -10.03
CA GLN A 142 8.64 -10.19 -9.22
C GLN A 142 7.73 -9.05 -9.66
N ARG A 143 7.60 -8.81 -10.97
CA ARG A 143 6.74 -7.76 -11.53
C ARG A 143 5.26 -8.03 -11.24
N GLN A 144 4.82 -9.28 -11.33
CA GLN A 144 3.45 -9.66 -11.00
C GLN A 144 3.14 -9.38 -9.52
N LEU A 145 4.01 -9.84 -8.61
CA LEU A 145 3.87 -9.58 -7.18
C LEU A 145 3.87 -8.08 -6.88
N PHE A 146 4.76 -7.32 -7.53
CA PHE A 146 4.83 -5.88 -7.35
C PHE A 146 3.53 -5.18 -7.79
N THR A 147 2.96 -5.59 -8.92
CA THR A 147 1.68 -5.07 -9.42
C THR A 147 0.51 -5.43 -8.49
N GLU A 148 0.52 -6.64 -7.92
CA GLU A 148 -0.47 -7.13 -6.94
C GLU A 148 -0.42 -6.31 -5.64
N MET A 149 0.79 -6.06 -5.13
CA MET A 149 1.01 -5.19 -3.97
C MET A 149 0.52 -3.76 -4.24
N GLN A 150 0.86 -3.19 -5.40
CA GLN A 150 0.39 -1.86 -5.78
C GLN A 150 -1.13 -1.77 -5.85
N ALA A 151 -1.78 -2.76 -6.47
CA ALA A 151 -3.23 -2.77 -6.58
C ALA A 151 -3.92 -2.87 -5.21
N THR A 152 -3.38 -3.71 -4.33
CA THR A 152 -3.87 -3.86 -2.95
C THR A 152 -3.76 -2.55 -2.18
N MET A 153 -2.59 -1.92 -2.18
CA MET A 153 -2.39 -0.62 -1.53
C MET A 153 -3.31 0.45 -2.09
N CYS A 154 -3.41 0.53 -3.42
CA CYS A 154 -4.26 1.48 -4.11
C CYS A 154 -5.71 1.39 -3.63
N ILE A 155 -6.21 0.19 -3.37
CA ILE A 155 -7.57 -0.03 -2.87
C ILE A 155 -7.73 0.28 -1.40
N ILE A 156 -6.80 -0.14 -0.55
CA ILE A 156 -6.82 0.20 0.89
C ILE A 156 -6.91 1.72 1.04
N GLU A 157 -6.02 2.42 0.35
CA GLU A 157 -5.91 3.87 0.42
C GLU A 157 -7.10 4.58 -0.24
N GLY A 158 -7.51 4.11 -1.42
CA GLY A 158 -8.64 4.68 -2.15
C GLY A 158 -9.98 4.52 -1.43
N TYR A 159 -10.20 3.36 -0.80
CA TYR A 159 -11.39 3.11 0.00
C TYR A 159 -11.39 3.96 1.26
N SER A 160 -10.25 4.07 1.94
CA SER A 160 -10.10 4.97 3.09
C SER A 160 -10.36 6.43 2.72
N ASN A 161 -9.83 6.92 1.60
CA ASN A 161 -10.12 8.28 1.12
C ASN A 161 -11.60 8.50 0.84
N HIS A 162 -12.27 7.53 0.19
CA HIS A 162 -13.71 7.59 -0.05
C HIS A 162 -14.50 7.70 1.27
N VAL A 163 -14.18 6.87 2.26
CA VAL A 163 -14.81 6.91 3.59
C VAL A 163 -14.50 8.23 4.31
N MET A 164 -13.25 8.69 4.26
CA MET A 164 -12.81 9.96 4.84
C MET A 164 -13.54 11.15 4.22
N ASN A 165 -13.80 11.14 2.92
CA ASN A 165 -14.59 12.19 2.28
C ASN A 165 -16.05 12.18 2.74
N ALA A 166 -16.66 11.00 2.87
CA ALA A 166 -18.06 10.89 3.31
C ALA A 166 -18.24 11.29 4.78
N VAL A 167 -17.37 10.81 5.66
CA VAL A 167 -17.45 11.03 7.12
C VAL A 167 -16.82 12.36 7.52
N GLY A 168 -15.62 12.65 7.00
CA GLY A 168 -14.83 13.83 7.35
C GLY A 168 -15.53 15.14 6.98
N ARG A 169 -16.17 15.23 5.80
CA ARG A 169 -16.96 16.42 5.43
C ARG A 169 -18.12 16.70 6.38
N THR A 170 -18.65 15.67 7.03
CA THR A 170 -19.77 15.80 7.96
C THR A 170 -19.29 16.20 9.36
N LEU A 171 -18.13 15.71 9.78
CA LEU A 171 -17.62 15.87 11.15
C LEU A 171 -16.64 17.04 11.33
N LEU A 172 -15.99 17.49 10.26
CA LEU A 172 -14.88 18.43 10.32
C LEU A 172 -15.16 19.71 9.52
N PRO A 173 -15.32 20.87 10.18
CA PRO A 173 -15.52 22.15 9.50
C PRO A 173 -14.41 22.49 8.50
N ASN A 174 -13.15 22.15 8.82
CA ASN A 174 -11.99 22.44 7.99
C ASN A 174 -11.50 21.24 7.17
N TYR A 175 -12.36 20.24 6.88
CA TYR A 175 -11.97 19.03 6.16
C TYR A 175 -11.20 19.32 4.86
N GLU A 176 -11.76 20.16 3.99
CA GLU A 176 -11.17 20.46 2.68
C GLU A 176 -9.80 21.15 2.79
N LEU A 177 -9.62 22.01 3.80
CA LEU A 177 -8.33 22.64 4.08
C LEU A 177 -7.28 21.61 4.51
N ILE A 178 -7.66 20.69 5.41
CA ILE A 178 -6.79 19.64 5.91
C ILE A 178 -6.41 18.69 4.78
N SER A 179 -7.41 18.17 4.06
CA SER A 179 -7.24 17.27 2.91
C SER A 179 -6.28 17.88 1.89
N ARG A 180 -6.53 19.10 1.42
CA ARG A 180 -5.66 19.80 0.46
C ARG A 180 -4.22 19.92 0.95
N ARG A 181 -4.00 20.45 2.16
CA ARG A 181 -2.63 20.67 2.67
C ARG A 181 -1.89 19.37 2.92
N PHE A 182 -2.60 18.30 3.27
CA PHE A 182 -2.02 16.98 3.43
C PHE A 182 -1.66 16.37 2.07
N SER A 183 -2.54 16.45 1.07
CA SER A 183 -2.25 16.06 -0.31
C SER A 183 -1.05 16.80 -0.88
N GLU A 184 -0.94 18.12 -0.66
CA GLU A 184 0.20 18.94 -1.06
C GLU A 184 1.50 18.52 -0.36
N ARG A 185 1.47 18.26 0.94
CA ARG A 185 2.62 17.73 1.69
C ARG A 185 3.09 16.39 1.13
N GLN A 186 2.15 15.52 0.77
CA GLN A 186 2.44 14.18 0.28
C GLN A 186 2.99 14.21 -1.15
N GLN A 187 2.55 15.16 -1.98
CA GLN A 187 3.16 15.48 -3.27
C GLN A 187 4.60 16.03 -3.12
N ASN A 188 4.83 16.82 -2.08
CA ASN A 188 6.12 17.47 -1.78
C ASN A 188 7.06 16.62 -0.89
N ARG A 189 7.11 15.30 -1.11
CA ARG A 189 8.08 14.40 -0.45
C ARG A 189 9.51 14.87 -0.66
N THR A 190 10.30 14.89 0.42
CA THR A 190 11.71 15.30 0.37
C THR A 190 12.55 14.32 -0.46
N GLN A 191 13.71 14.74 -0.96
CA GLN A 191 14.58 13.85 -1.76
C GLN A 191 14.97 12.56 -1.02
N ALA A 192 15.05 12.62 0.32
CA ALA A 192 15.27 11.46 1.18
C ALA A 192 14.06 10.50 1.23
N ASP A 193 12.82 11.02 1.25
CA ASP A 193 11.60 10.19 1.19
C ASP A 193 11.51 9.43 -0.15
N ARG A 194 11.91 10.09 -1.25
CA ARG A 194 11.99 9.46 -2.59
C ARG A 194 13.10 8.42 -2.70
N LEU A 195 14.24 8.67 -2.04
CA LEU A 195 15.35 7.72 -1.97
C LEU A 195 14.95 6.47 -1.18
N LEU A 196 14.23 6.64 -0.08
CA LEU A 196 13.78 5.53 0.78
C LEU A 196 12.72 4.67 0.09
N ALA A 197 11.75 5.28 -0.61
CA ALA A 197 10.77 4.57 -1.44
C ALA A 197 11.44 3.81 -2.61
N LYS A 198 12.49 4.37 -3.21
CA LYS A 198 13.30 3.67 -4.23
C LYS A 198 14.09 2.50 -3.66
N LEU A 199 14.61 2.64 -2.43
CA LEU A 199 15.41 1.60 -1.77
C LEU A 199 14.57 0.42 -1.28
N THR A 200 13.32 0.65 -0.87
CA THR A 200 12.39 -0.44 -0.54
C THR A 200 11.73 -1.06 -1.76
N GLY A 201 11.91 -0.47 -2.96
CA GLY A 201 11.23 -0.85 -4.19
C GLY A 201 9.74 -0.48 -4.23
N LEU A 202 9.18 -0.06 -3.09
CA LEU A 202 7.80 0.35 -2.93
C LEU A 202 7.67 1.83 -3.29
N ASP A 203 7.85 2.16 -4.57
CA ASP A 203 7.48 3.48 -5.09
C ASP A 203 5.95 3.58 -5.08
N VAL A 204 5.38 3.96 -3.94
CA VAL A 204 3.95 4.28 -3.87
C VAL A 204 3.76 5.62 -4.58
N LYS A 205 3.47 5.54 -5.87
CA LYS A 205 3.22 6.72 -6.70
C LYS A 205 1.91 7.37 -6.26
N MET A 206 1.93 8.68 -6.03
CA MET A 206 0.74 9.48 -5.70
C MET A 206 -0.43 9.28 -6.68
N GLU A 207 -0.13 8.94 -7.94
CA GLU A 207 -1.15 8.61 -8.94
C GLU A 207 -2.04 7.44 -8.51
N GLN A 208 -1.51 6.46 -7.77
CA GLN A 208 -2.26 5.29 -7.32
C GLN A 208 -3.37 5.65 -6.32
N TYR A 209 -3.12 6.57 -5.38
CA TYR A 209 -4.13 6.99 -4.40
C TYR A 209 -5.38 7.59 -5.04
N ARG A 210 -5.17 8.51 -6.00
CA ARG A 210 -6.25 9.14 -6.77
C ARG A 210 -7.01 8.11 -7.59
N LEU A 211 -6.28 7.19 -8.23
CA LEU A 211 -6.87 6.11 -9.01
C LEU A 211 -7.73 5.16 -8.15
N GLY A 212 -7.30 4.86 -6.93
CA GLY A 212 -8.06 4.02 -6.01
C GLY A 212 -9.37 4.66 -5.57
N GLU A 213 -9.32 5.94 -5.19
CA GLU A 213 -10.52 6.73 -4.83
C GLU A 213 -11.47 6.83 -6.02
N GLU A 214 -10.98 7.20 -7.21
CA GLU A 214 -11.77 7.27 -8.45
C GLU A 214 -12.41 5.92 -8.80
N PHE A 215 -11.69 4.82 -8.57
CA PHE A 215 -12.23 3.47 -8.76
C PHE A 215 -13.39 3.20 -7.80
N ILE A 216 -13.22 3.45 -6.50
CA ILE A 216 -14.28 3.22 -5.50
C ILE A 216 -15.48 4.13 -5.78
N ASP A 217 -15.25 5.40 -6.06
CA ASP A 217 -16.31 6.35 -6.44
C ASP A 217 -17.09 5.89 -7.67
N ALA A 218 -16.39 5.40 -8.71
CA ALA A 218 -17.02 4.89 -9.92
C ALA A 218 -17.87 3.64 -9.63
N VAL A 219 -17.37 2.71 -8.81
CA VAL A 219 -18.09 1.50 -8.42
C VAL A 219 -19.32 1.85 -7.58
N VAL A 220 -19.18 2.73 -6.58
CA VAL A 220 -20.29 3.20 -5.73
C VAL A 220 -21.34 3.92 -6.58
N LYS A 221 -20.93 4.79 -7.51
CA LYS A 221 -21.84 5.48 -8.42
C LYS A 221 -22.62 4.51 -9.30
N ALA A 222 -21.98 3.43 -9.76
CA ALA A 222 -22.61 2.45 -10.65
C ALA A 222 -23.53 1.47 -9.91
N ARG A 223 -23.17 1.03 -8.69
CA ARG A 223 -23.80 -0.13 -8.03
C ARG A 223 -24.05 0.03 -6.52
N GLY A 224 -23.73 1.18 -5.95
CA GLY A 224 -23.91 1.49 -4.54
C GLY A 224 -22.82 0.92 -3.62
N HIS A 225 -22.86 1.34 -2.36
CA HIS A 225 -21.86 0.98 -1.34
C HIS A 225 -21.83 -0.52 -1.02
N ASP A 226 -22.99 -1.19 -1.03
CA ASP A 226 -23.07 -2.62 -0.74
C ASP A 226 -22.30 -3.45 -1.78
N PHE A 227 -22.35 -3.04 -3.05
CA PHE A 227 -21.56 -3.68 -4.09
C PHE A 227 -20.08 -3.33 -3.99
N ALA A 228 -19.74 -2.07 -3.69
CA ALA A 228 -18.35 -1.65 -3.50
C ALA A 228 -17.65 -2.41 -2.37
N ARG A 229 -18.39 -2.73 -1.29
CA ARG A 229 -17.88 -3.52 -0.15
C ARG A 229 -17.36 -4.89 -0.55
N ARG A 230 -17.79 -5.43 -1.69
CA ARG A 230 -17.33 -6.74 -2.17
C ARG A 230 -15.84 -6.81 -2.50
N VAL A 231 -15.17 -5.66 -2.63
CA VAL A 231 -13.71 -5.60 -2.67
C VAL A 231 -13.09 -6.32 -1.46
N TRP A 232 -13.83 -6.38 -0.35
CA TRP A 232 -13.42 -7.02 0.89
C TRP A 232 -13.85 -8.49 1.06
N ASP A 233 -14.51 -9.09 0.06
CA ASP A 233 -14.98 -10.49 0.11
C ASP A 233 -13.81 -11.51 0.21
N GLY A 234 -12.60 -11.11 -0.18
CA GLY A 234 -11.39 -11.95 -0.16
C GLY A 234 -10.32 -11.49 -1.16
N PRO A 235 -9.13 -12.12 -1.16
CA PRO A 235 -8.02 -11.75 -2.05
C PRO A 235 -8.40 -11.72 -3.52
N ASP A 236 -9.17 -12.72 -3.98
CA ASP A 236 -9.60 -12.79 -5.38
C ASP A 236 -10.53 -11.64 -5.78
N SER A 237 -11.18 -10.97 -4.82
CA SER A 237 -12.10 -9.87 -5.08
C SER A 237 -11.38 -8.53 -5.23
N LEU A 238 -10.11 -8.43 -4.82
CA LEU A 238 -9.30 -7.24 -5.09
C LEU A 238 -9.21 -6.98 -6.60
N PRO A 239 -9.36 -5.73 -7.06
CA PRO A 239 -9.12 -5.35 -8.43
C PRO A 239 -7.63 -5.38 -8.75
N THR A 240 -7.32 -5.72 -10.00
CA THR A 240 -6.00 -5.53 -10.58
C THR A 240 -5.76 -4.06 -10.92
N MET A 241 -4.50 -3.65 -11.11
CA MET A 241 -4.20 -2.28 -11.59
C MET A 241 -4.89 -1.92 -12.91
N ALA A 242 -5.16 -2.89 -13.79
CA ALA A 242 -5.90 -2.65 -15.04
C ALA A 242 -7.38 -2.36 -14.78
N GLU A 243 -7.96 -3.03 -13.79
CA GLU A 243 -9.35 -2.84 -13.36
C GLU A 243 -9.55 -1.56 -12.55
N ILE A 244 -8.57 -1.16 -11.74
CA ILE A 244 -8.59 0.13 -11.05
C ILE A 244 -8.67 1.27 -12.08
N ARG A 245 -7.87 1.20 -13.15
CA ARG A 245 -7.91 2.19 -14.23
C ARG A 245 -9.18 2.09 -15.10
N GLN A 246 -9.87 0.95 -15.08
CA GLN A 246 -11.07 0.70 -15.88
C GLN A 246 -12.13 -0.01 -15.02
N PRO A 247 -12.82 0.72 -14.11
CA PRO A 247 -13.68 0.12 -13.08
C PRO A 247 -14.73 -0.84 -13.61
N GLN A 248 -15.23 -0.62 -14.84
CA GLN A 248 -16.19 -1.50 -15.49
C GLN A 248 -15.71 -2.95 -15.59
N ARG A 249 -14.41 -3.18 -15.82
CA ARG A 249 -13.87 -4.54 -15.93
C ARG A 249 -13.98 -5.31 -14.63
N TRP A 250 -13.84 -4.63 -13.49
CA TRP A 250 -14.05 -5.22 -12.19
C TRP A 250 -15.53 -5.53 -11.95
N LEU A 251 -16.42 -4.59 -12.27
CA LEU A 251 -17.88 -4.78 -12.17
C LEU A 251 -18.31 -6.03 -12.95
N ASP A 252 -17.90 -6.13 -14.21
CA ASP A 252 -18.23 -7.27 -15.09
C ASP A 252 -17.69 -8.59 -14.53
N ARG A 253 -16.45 -8.58 -13.99
CA ARG A 253 -15.86 -9.76 -13.36
C ARG A 253 -16.65 -10.20 -12.14
N MET A 254 -17.06 -9.27 -11.29
CA MET A 254 -17.78 -9.57 -10.06
C MET A 254 -19.20 -10.06 -10.34
N ASP A 255 -19.90 -9.48 -11.32
CA ASP A 255 -21.20 -9.99 -11.78
C ASP A 255 -21.08 -11.41 -12.37
N GLY A 256 -20.03 -11.66 -13.17
CA GLY A 256 -19.73 -12.98 -13.71
C GLY A 256 -19.41 -14.05 -12.65
N ARG A 257 -19.05 -13.66 -11.42
CA ARG A 257 -18.90 -14.60 -10.28
C ARG A 257 -20.24 -14.95 -9.66
N ASP A 258 -21.15 -14.00 -9.58
CA ASP A 258 -22.48 -14.24 -9.00
C ASP A 258 -23.29 -15.20 -9.85
N ILE A 259 -23.25 -15.03 -11.17
CA ILE A 259 -23.87 -15.94 -12.13
C ILE A 259 -23.30 -17.36 -11.94
N ARG A 260 -21.97 -17.50 -11.81
CA ARG A 260 -21.34 -18.82 -11.61
C ARG A 260 -21.67 -19.46 -10.25
N ARG A 261 -21.90 -18.66 -9.21
CA ARG A 261 -22.34 -19.16 -7.90
C ARG A 261 -23.81 -19.60 -7.93
N SER A 262 -24.68 -18.90 -8.64
CA SER A 262 -26.11 -19.25 -8.73
C SER A 262 -26.39 -20.46 -9.63
N THR A 263 -25.53 -20.72 -10.63
CA THR A 263 -25.68 -21.88 -11.54
C THR A 263 -25.00 -23.17 -11.05
N ARG A 264 -24.30 -23.18 -9.92
CA ARG A 264 -23.76 -24.43 -9.35
C ARG A 264 -24.92 -25.25 -8.76
N PRO A 265 -25.20 -26.47 -9.27
CA PRO A 265 -26.24 -27.31 -8.69
C PRO A 265 -25.88 -27.67 -7.25
N SER A 266 -26.85 -27.52 -6.34
CA SER A 266 -26.75 -27.97 -4.94
C SER A 266 -26.52 -29.48 -4.91
N VAL A 267 -25.26 -29.90 -4.89
CA VAL A 267 -24.89 -31.27 -4.55
C VAL A 267 -24.89 -31.30 -3.03
N LEU A 268 -26.05 -31.58 -2.42
CA LEU A 268 -26.23 -32.18 -1.08
C LEU A 268 -27.72 -32.17 -0.68
N ALA A 269 -28.45 -33.21 -1.10
CA ALA A 269 -29.63 -33.74 -0.39
C ALA A 269 -30.08 -35.07 -1.04
N SER A 270 -29.27 -36.12 -0.96
CA SER A 270 -29.71 -37.50 -1.24
C SER A 270 -28.77 -38.51 -0.58
N SER A 271 -28.81 -38.57 0.74
CA SER A 271 -28.46 -39.81 1.47
C SER A 271 -29.15 -39.79 2.84
N ARG A 272 -30.36 -40.35 2.86
CA ARG A 272 -31.01 -40.97 4.03
C ARG A 272 -32.30 -41.61 3.53
N SER A 273 -32.15 -42.83 3.02
CA SER A 273 -33.15 -43.89 3.10
C SER A 273 -32.80 -44.76 4.31
#